data_AF-A0A1T3CZ22-F1
#
_entry.id   AF-A0A1T3CZ22-F1
#
_cell.length_a   1.000
_cell.length_b   1.000
_cell.length_c   1.000
_cell.angle_alpha   90.00
_cell.angle_beta   90.00
_cell.angle_gamma   90.00
#
_symmetry.space_group_name_H-M   'P 1'
#
loop_
_entity.id
_entity.type
_entity.pdbx_description
1 polymer ?
#
loop_
_entity_poly.entity_id
_entity_poly.type
_entity_poly.pdbx_seq_one_letter_code
_entity_poly.pdbx_strand_id
1 'polypeptide(L)'
;MKFGNTLLTIASAITAVNAGGINCNGSGLCSGNKGLLSTAIGQLRGMNQGSTFSDGQHVTCAQSSITIGNPSLCIFYQKTGRQWTVAQTVNFVQGLLDHGCAACGSIPVDPGNNVDNGELTANMVTNAKRHVEVERAPEPVSKPEGASEILARSLGINCRGSSSCGVGGIANLPHGTLSDVRDAVAAGQDGSWGNGQQVACVALATGRLCAFYQNIGSRQFNKDQTLTFLDQLKDHGCQVCGSVPTDSGNNVDNGELTVNFVA
;
A
#
# COMPACT_ATOMS: atom_id res chain seq x y z
N MET A 1 39.86 -51.73 -11.82
CA MET A 1 39.72 -50.26 -11.80
C MET A 1 38.25 -49.92 -12.00
N LYS A 2 37.58 -49.37 -10.99
CA LYS A 2 36.21 -48.83 -11.10
C LYS A 2 36.20 -47.49 -10.37
N PHE A 3 36.17 -46.39 -11.13
CA PHE A 3 36.01 -45.05 -10.59
C PHE A 3 34.51 -44.78 -10.45
N GLY A 4 34.03 -44.65 -9.22
CA GLY A 4 32.66 -44.21 -8.93
C GLY A 4 32.58 -42.69 -9.01
N ASN A 5 31.73 -42.17 -9.90
CA ASN A 5 31.43 -40.75 -9.99
C ASN A 5 30.47 -40.34 -8.86
N THR A 6 30.99 -39.60 -7.88
CA THR A 6 30.17 -38.90 -6.88
C THR A 6 29.69 -37.58 -7.49
N LEU A 7 28.41 -37.52 -7.89
CA LEU A 7 27.73 -36.27 -8.24
C LEU A 7 27.35 -35.53 -6.95
N LEU A 8 28.03 -34.42 -6.65
CA LEU A 8 27.57 -33.45 -5.65
C LEU A 8 26.46 -32.58 -6.27
N THR A 9 25.21 -32.85 -5.91
CA THR A 9 24.10 -31.89 -6.08
C THR A 9 24.23 -30.78 -5.05
N ILE A 10 24.62 -29.59 -5.50
CA ILE A 10 24.60 -28.36 -4.68
C ILE A 10 23.13 -27.92 -4.59
N ALA A 11 22.50 -28.17 -3.44
CA ALA A 11 21.21 -27.58 -3.13
C ALA A 11 21.41 -26.08 -2.86
N SER A 12 21.10 -25.24 -3.85
CA SER A 12 21.01 -23.80 -3.66
C SER A 12 19.81 -23.49 -2.76
N ALA A 13 20.08 -23.26 -1.47
CA ALA A 13 19.09 -22.69 -0.56
C ALA A 13 18.83 -21.25 -1.03
N ILE A 14 17.75 -21.06 -1.77
CA ILE A 14 17.20 -19.73 -2.06
C ILE A 14 16.67 -19.21 -0.73
N THR A 15 17.47 -18.40 -0.04
CA THR A 15 16.95 -17.63 1.09
C THR A 15 15.95 -16.65 0.49
N ALA A 16 14.67 -16.88 0.77
CA ALA A 16 13.64 -15.90 0.46
C ALA A 16 13.97 -14.64 1.28
N VAL A 17 14.58 -13.66 0.63
CA VAL A 17 14.70 -12.32 1.17
C VAL A 17 13.25 -11.85 1.30
N ASN A 18 12.75 -11.71 2.54
CA ASN A 18 11.45 -11.09 2.78
C ASN A 18 11.59 -9.62 2.40
N ALA A 19 11.43 -9.35 1.11
CA ALA A 19 11.27 -8.02 0.55
C ALA A 19 10.10 -7.36 1.30
N GLY A 20 10.41 -6.40 2.16
CA GLY A 20 9.38 -5.64 2.84
C GLY A 20 8.61 -4.82 1.81
N GLY A 21 7.32 -5.08 1.63
CA GLY A 21 6.45 -4.19 0.86
C GLY A 21 6.17 -2.91 1.62
N ILE A 22 5.14 -2.19 1.17
CA ILE A 22 4.55 -1.11 1.98
C ILE A 22 4.26 -1.59 3.41
N ASN A 23 4.58 -0.74 4.39
CA ASN A 23 4.43 -1.09 5.80
C ASN A 23 4.30 0.18 6.66
N CYS A 24 3.86 0.01 7.91
CA CYS A 24 3.75 1.10 8.89
C CYS A 24 4.85 1.04 9.96
N ASN A 25 6.01 0.47 9.61
CA ASN A 25 7.13 0.40 10.54
C ASN A 25 7.77 1.78 10.69
N GLY A 26 8.34 2.03 11.87
CA GLY A 26 9.02 3.27 12.17
C GLY A 26 9.64 3.22 13.55
N SER A 27 10.16 4.37 13.99
CA SER A 27 10.69 4.52 15.34
C SER A 27 9.60 4.29 16.40
N GLY A 28 10.00 3.96 17.62
CA GLY A 28 9.06 3.86 18.76
C GLY A 28 8.30 5.17 19.06
N LEU A 29 8.79 6.32 18.55
CA LEU A 29 8.13 7.62 18.67
C LEU A 29 6.90 7.77 17.78
N CYS A 30 6.70 6.86 16.82
CA CYS A 30 5.51 6.84 15.97
C CYS A 30 4.24 6.51 16.78
N SER A 31 4.40 5.72 17.85
CA SER A 31 3.33 5.40 18.79
C SER A 31 2.91 6.65 19.58
N GLY A 32 1.67 7.10 19.37
CA GLY A 32 1.10 8.30 20.02
C GLY A 32 1.05 9.55 19.12
N ASN A 33 1.65 9.49 17.92
CA ASN A 33 1.64 10.59 16.94
C ASN A 33 0.64 10.37 15.79
N LYS A 34 -0.51 9.74 16.10
CA LYS A 34 -1.55 9.43 15.10
C LYS A 34 -2.04 10.71 14.43
N GLY A 35 -2.12 10.70 13.11
CA GLY A 35 -2.60 11.83 12.30
C GLY A 35 -1.49 12.75 11.77
N LEU A 36 -0.24 12.63 12.24
CA LEU A 36 0.85 13.44 11.69
C LEU A 36 1.11 13.18 10.21
N LEU A 37 0.85 11.97 9.71
CA LEU A 37 0.99 11.68 8.29
C LEU A 37 -0.06 12.44 7.45
N SER A 38 -1.28 12.58 7.97
CA SER A 38 -2.32 13.43 7.37
C SER A 38 -1.96 14.92 7.40
N THR A 39 -1.25 15.38 8.43
CA THR A 39 -0.70 16.74 8.46
C THR A 39 0.39 16.91 7.40
N ALA A 40 1.31 15.95 7.30
CA ALA A 40 2.40 15.98 6.33
C ALA A 40 1.89 16.00 4.88
N ILE A 41 0.87 15.19 4.55
CA ILE A 41 0.28 15.22 3.19
C ILE A 41 -0.40 16.57 2.90
N GLY A 42 -1.03 17.19 3.90
CA GLY A 42 -1.60 18.53 3.77
C GLY A 42 -0.54 19.58 3.45
N GLN A 43 0.62 19.53 4.11
CA GLN A 43 1.75 20.40 3.82
C GLN A 43 2.29 20.18 2.40
N LEU A 44 2.48 18.92 1.98
CA LEU A 44 2.95 18.59 0.63
C LEU A 44 2.01 19.10 -0.46
N ARG A 45 0.69 19.03 -0.26
CA ARG A 45 -0.31 19.58 -1.20
C ARG A 45 -0.23 21.10 -1.34
N GLY A 46 0.28 21.80 -0.32
CA GLY A 46 0.52 23.25 -0.37
C GLY A 46 1.86 23.66 -0.97
N MET A 47 2.78 22.71 -1.20
CA MET A 47 4.10 22.98 -1.78
C MET A 47 4.05 23.12 -3.31
N ASN A 48 5.13 23.65 -3.90
CA ASN A 48 5.29 23.62 -5.35
C ASN A 48 5.43 22.16 -5.84
N GLN A 49 4.44 21.71 -6.60
CA GLN A 49 4.33 20.32 -7.05
C GLN A 49 5.47 19.88 -7.98
N GLY A 50 6.17 20.82 -8.63
CA GLY A 50 7.32 20.55 -9.50
C GLY A 50 8.68 20.54 -8.80
N SER A 51 8.77 20.92 -7.53
CA SER A 51 10.03 20.86 -6.77
C SER A 51 10.49 19.41 -6.61
N THR A 52 11.80 19.17 -6.74
CA THR A 52 12.38 17.82 -6.67
C THR A 52 13.25 17.62 -5.43
N PHE A 53 13.30 16.38 -4.95
CA PHE A 53 14.06 15.97 -3.77
C PHE A 53 14.80 14.65 -4.05
N SER A 54 16.04 14.58 -3.56
CA SER A 54 16.94 13.43 -3.62
C SER A 54 16.89 12.62 -2.33
N ASP A 55 17.52 11.44 -2.35
CA ASP A 55 17.69 10.60 -1.17
C ASP A 55 18.30 11.38 0.01
N GLY A 56 17.76 11.14 1.21
CA GLY A 56 18.17 11.77 2.47
C GLY A 56 17.67 13.21 2.69
N GLN A 57 17.08 13.86 1.68
CA GLN A 57 16.47 15.18 1.86
C GLN A 57 15.06 15.04 2.47
N HIS A 58 14.80 15.82 3.51
CA HIS A 58 13.45 15.93 4.08
C HIS A 58 12.58 16.81 3.17
N VAL A 59 11.58 16.21 2.53
CA VAL A 59 10.60 16.91 1.68
C VAL A 59 9.71 17.81 2.53
N THR A 60 9.17 17.27 3.62
CA THR A 60 8.45 18.02 4.65
C THR A 60 8.66 17.39 6.01
N CYS A 61 8.48 18.16 7.08
CA CYS A 61 8.44 17.67 8.44
C CYS A 61 7.22 18.25 9.20
N ALA A 62 6.34 17.37 9.68
CA ALA A 62 5.21 17.72 10.52
C ALA A 62 5.61 17.61 12.00
N GLN A 63 5.44 18.68 12.75
CA GLN A 63 5.91 18.74 14.13
C GLN A 63 5.01 17.90 15.06
N SER A 64 5.63 17.12 15.95
CA SER A 64 4.92 16.39 16.98
C SER A 64 4.45 17.31 18.10
N SER A 65 3.34 16.96 18.73
CA SER A 65 2.91 17.57 20.00
C SER A 65 3.72 17.09 21.21
N ILE A 66 4.58 16.08 21.05
CA ILE A 66 5.50 15.61 22.10
C ILE A 66 6.62 16.63 22.25
N THR A 67 6.74 17.22 23.44
CA THR A 67 7.71 18.28 23.74
C THR A 67 9.11 17.75 24.08
N ILE A 68 9.23 16.49 24.52
CA ILE A 68 10.51 15.88 24.86
C ILE A 68 11.28 15.57 23.57
N GLY A 69 12.37 16.30 23.33
CA GLY A 69 13.23 16.15 22.15
C GLY A 69 12.70 16.78 20.86
N ASN A 70 11.53 17.43 20.90
CA ASN A 70 10.86 18.08 19.76
C ASN A 70 10.91 17.27 18.46
N PRO A 71 10.48 15.99 18.46
CA PRO A 71 10.54 15.17 17.27
C PRO A 71 9.58 15.71 16.20
N SER A 72 9.92 15.52 14.94
CA SER A 72 9.04 15.80 13.81
C SER A 72 8.94 14.57 12.93
N LEU A 73 7.75 14.30 12.42
CA LEU A 73 7.55 13.29 11.38
C LEU A 73 8.07 13.88 10.07
N CYS A 74 9.16 13.33 9.53
CA CYS A 74 9.73 13.78 8.27
C CYS A 74 9.47 12.78 7.16
N ILE A 75 9.23 13.30 5.95
CA ILE A 75 9.05 12.56 4.71
C ILE A 75 10.33 12.68 3.89
N PHE A 76 10.94 11.55 3.51
CA PHE A 76 12.18 11.55 2.74
C PHE A 76 12.32 10.27 1.91
N TYR A 77 13.12 10.35 0.84
CA TYR A 77 13.46 9.20 0.01
C TYR A 77 14.77 8.56 0.48
N GLN A 78 14.90 7.26 0.25
CA GLN A 78 16.13 6.52 0.50
C GLN A 78 16.26 5.33 -0.45
N LYS A 79 17.50 4.99 -0.81
CA LYS A 79 17.85 3.85 -1.68
C LYS A 79 17.27 3.96 -3.09
N THR A 80 16.91 5.16 -3.56
CA THR A 80 16.26 5.34 -4.87
C THR A 80 17.27 5.74 -5.96
N GLY A 81 18.36 6.42 -5.58
CA GLY A 81 19.37 6.90 -6.53
C GLY A 81 18.84 7.93 -7.55
N ARG A 82 17.64 8.49 -7.35
CA ARG A 82 16.98 9.44 -8.25
C ARG A 82 16.25 10.55 -7.50
N GLN A 83 15.78 11.53 -8.26
CA GLN A 83 15.00 12.65 -7.73
C GLN A 83 13.51 12.43 -7.94
N TRP A 84 12.72 12.98 -7.02
CA TRP A 84 11.27 12.84 -7.00
C TRP A 84 10.61 14.19 -6.84
N THR A 85 9.58 14.43 -7.65
CA THR A 85 8.76 15.64 -7.53
C THR A 85 7.84 15.56 -6.31
N VAL A 86 7.48 16.72 -5.75
CA VAL A 86 6.46 16.82 -4.69
C VAL A 86 5.15 16.16 -5.12
N ALA A 87 4.74 16.30 -6.39
CA ALA A 87 3.54 15.64 -6.92
C ALA A 87 3.60 14.11 -6.76
N GLN A 88 4.75 13.51 -7.07
CA GLN A 88 4.97 12.07 -6.87
C GLN A 88 4.99 11.72 -5.38
N THR A 89 5.63 12.55 -4.54
CA THR A 89 5.65 12.38 -3.08
C THR A 89 4.25 12.37 -2.49
N VAL A 90 3.35 13.26 -2.92
CA VAL A 90 1.95 13.28 -2.47
C VAL A 90 1.27 11.94 -2.72
N ASN A 91 1.50 11.33 -3.89
CA ASN A 91 0.91 10.03 -4.22
C ASN A 91 1.44 8.92 -3.32
N PHE A 92 2.75 8.87 -3.07
CA PHE A 92 3.34 7.86 -2.19
C PHE A 92 2.91 8.03 -0.72
N VAL A 93 2.83 9.26 -0.20
CA VAL A 93 2.30 9.53 1.14
C VAL A 93 0.82 9.17 1.24
N GLN A 94 0.04 9.41 0.18
CA GLN A 94 -1.34 8.93 0.12
C GLN A 94 -1.40 7.40 0.16
N GLY A 95 -0.48 6.72 -0.53
CA GLY A 95 -0.33 5.26 -0.46
C GLY A 95 -0.13 4.74 0.97
N LEU A 96 0.71 5.41 1.77
CA LEU A 96 0.89 5.07 3.19
C LEU A 96 -0.39 5.26 4.00
N LEU A 97 -1.14 6.34 3.77
CA LEU A 97 -2.44 6.56 4.42
C LEU A 97 -3.48 5.51 4.01
N ASP A 98 -3.53 5.18 2.72
CA ASP A 98 -4.43 4.16 2.15
C ASP A 98 -4.10 2.75 2.67
N HIS A 99 -2.84 2.51 3.04
CA HIS A 99 -2.38 1.30 3.72
C HIS A 99 -2.69 1.30 5.23
N GLY A 100 -3.26 2.38 5.77
CA GLY A 100 -3.65 2.49 7.18
C GLY A 100 -2.56 3.04 8.10
N CYS A 101 -1.44 3.54 7.56
CA CYS A 101 -0.39 4.13 8.37
C CYS A 101 -0.83 5.50 8.90
N ALA A 102 -0.91 5.63 10.23
CA ALA A 102 -1.38 6.87 10.87
C ALA A 102 -0.27 7.90 11.13
N ALA A 103 1.00 7.48 11.16
CA ALA A 103 2.13 8.33 11.49
C ALA A 103 3.35 7.96 10.65
N CYS A 104 3.89 6.76 10.85
CA CYS A 104 5.10 6.31 10.19
C CYS A 104 4.83 5.15 9.25
N GLY A 105 5.73 4.97 8.31
CA GLY A 105 5.69 3.87 7.37
C GLY A 105 6.67 4.09 6.23
N SER A 106 6.77 3.05 5.42
CA SER A 106 7.64 3.00 4.25
C SER A 106 6.86 2.44 3.08
N ILE A 107 7.05 3.01 1.89
CA ILE A 107 6.42 2.55 0.65
C ILE A 107 7.46 2.40 -0.45
N PRO A 108 7.54 1.23 -1.12
CA PRO A 108 8.42 1.05 -2.26
C PRO A 108 8.06 1.99 -3.40
N VAL A 109 9.09 2.60 -3.98
CA VAL A 109 8.96 3.52 -5.13
C VAL A 109 9.47 2.91 -6.43
N ASP A 110 9.99 1.69 -6.35
CA ASP A 110 10.49 0.92 -7.48
C ASP A 110 9.61 -0.34 -7.70
N PRO A 111 9.56 -0.86 -8.93
CA PRO A 111 8.85 -2.11 -9.23
C PRO A 111 9.31 -3.28 -8.36
N GLY A 112 8.40 -4.21 -8.08
CA GLY A 112 8.68 -5.42 -7.30
C GLY A 112 8.40 -5.29 -5.81
N ASN A 113 7.80 -4.17 -5.38
CA ASN A 113 7.26 -3.95 -4.03
C ASN A 113 8.25 -4.34 -2.91
N ASN A 114 9.49 -3.87 -3.04
CA ASN A 114 10.54 -4.11 -2.07
C ASN A 114 11.17 -2.79 -1.64
N VAL A 115 11.03 -2.42 -0.38
CA VAL A 115 11.62 -1.20 0.18
C VAL A 115 13.15 -1.21 0.10
N ASP A 116 13.79 -2.38 0.03
CA ASP A 116 15.25 -2.49 -0.11
C ASP A 116 15.76 -2.00 -1.46
N ASN A 117 14.89 -1.91 -2.47
CA ASN A 117 15.24 -1.40 -3.80
C ASN A 117 15.03 0.10 -3.95
N GLY A 118 14.39 0.75 -2.97
CA GLY A 118 14.04 2.17 -3.02
C GLY A 118 12.69 2.42 -2.35
N GLU A 119 12.64 3.39 -1.45
CA GLU A 119 11.42 3.72 -0.71
C GLU A 119 11.26 5.21 -0.42
N LEU A 120 10.00 5.61 -0.24
CA LEU A 120 9.65 6.81 0.52
C LEU A 120 9.39 6.39 1.97
N THR A 121 10.07 7.05 2.91
CA THR A 121 9.94 6.82 4.34
C THR A 121 9.27 8.02 5.01
N ALA A 122 8.28 7.74 5.86
CA ALA A 122 7.75 8.64 6.88
C ALA A 122 8.21 8.15 8.25
N ASN A 123 9.10 8.89 8.93
CA ASN A 123 9.58 8.50 10.26
C ASN A 123 9.84 9.71 11.16
N MET A 124 9.82 9.48 12.48
CA MET A 124 10.14 10.51 13.46
C MET A 124 11.64 10.77 13.50
N VAL A 125 12.02 12.04 13.38
CA VAL A 125 13.39 12.51 13.47
C VAL A 125 13.47 13.52 14.62
N THR A 126 14.48 13.38 15.48
CA THR A 126 14.84 14.40 16.48
C THR A 126 15.79 15.42 15.85
N ASN A 127 15.61 16.71 16.15
CA ASN A 127 16.41 17.81 15.57
C ASN A 127 16.34 17.93 14.04
N ALA A 128 15.15 17.82 13.45
CA ALA A 128 14.98 18.07 12.01
C ALA A 128 15.42 19.51 11.66
N LYS A 129 16.51 19.65 10.90
CA LYS A 129 16.92 20.95 10.36
C LYS A 129 15.88 21.39 9.33
N ARG A 130 15.25 22.55 9.56
CA ARG A 130 14.36 23.20 8.57
C ARG A 130 15.21 23.63 7.38
N HIS A 131 15.25 22.83 6.32
CA HIS A 131 15.71 23.29 5.01
C HIS A 131 14.53 23.96 4.33
N VAL A 132 14.29 25.23 4.68
CA VAL A 132 13.57 26.15 3.79
C VAL A 132 14.65 26.91 3.05
N GLU A 133 15.10 26.37 1.93
CA GLU A 133 15.83 27.16 0.95
C GLU A 133 15.20 26.90 -0.41
N VAL A 134 14.38 27.86 -0.81
CA VAL A 134 13.80 27.97 -2.13
C VAL A 134 14.91 28.44 -3.03
N GLU A 135 15.64 27.52 -3.66
CA GLU A 135 16.50 27.87 -4.78
C GLU A 135 16.16 27.05 -6.01
N ARG A 136 16.07 27.77 -7.13
CA ARG A 136 15.45 27.39 -8.39
C ARG A 136 16.49 26.75 -9.29
N ALA A 137 16.24 25.56 -9.82
CA ALA A 137 17.00 25.00 -10.95
C ALA A 137 16.21 23.84 -11.62
N PRO A 138 16.67 23.25 -12.73
CA PRO A 138 16.38 23.64 -14.11
C PRO A 138 15.53 22.58 -14.87
N GLU A 139 15.44 22.77 -16.19
CA GLU A 139 14.58 22.17 -17.22
C GLU A 139 14.34 20.64 -17.26
N PRO A 140 13.27 20.19 -17.96
CA PRO A 140 12.58 18.93 -17.69
C PRO A 140 13.29 17.73 -18.33
N VAL A 141 13.53 16.70 -17.52
CA VAL A 141 13.97 15.38 -18.01
C VAL A 141 12.75 14.49 -18.27
N SER A 142 12.86 13.77 -19.39
CA SER A 142 11.88 12.93 -20.08
C SER A 142 10.96 12.06 -19.22
N LYS A 143 9.69 11.99 -19.65
CA LYS A 143 8.57 11.13 -19.20
C LYS A 143 8.98 9.97 -18.26
N PRO A 144 8.72 10.09 -16.94
CA PRO A 144 8.70 8.94 -16.05
C PRO A 144 7.38 8.18 -16.20
N GLU A 145 7.40 6.86 -16.01
CA GLU A 145 6.20 6.10 -15.62
C GLU A 145 5.50 6.85 -14.48
N GLY A 146 4.18 6.98 -14.56
CA GLY A 146 3.43 7.77 -13.59
C GLY A 146 3.56 7.14 -12.20
N ALA A 147 3.86 7.95 -11.17
CA ALA A 147 3.91 7.45 -9.79
C ALA A 147 2.60 6.75 -9.35
N SER A 148 1.47 7.02 -10.01
CA SER A 148 0.21 6.29 -9.81
C SER A 148 0.26 4.84 -10.29
N GLU A 149 1.00 4.54 -11.34
CA GLU A 149 1.18 3.20 -11.90
C GLU A 149 2.19 2.40 -11.05
N ILE A 150 3.25 3.06 -10.61
CA ILE A 150 4.19 2.48 -9.62
C ILE A 150 3.48 2.21 -8.29
N LEU A 151 2.62 3.13 -7.84
CA LEU A 151 1.83 2.97 -6.62
C LEU A 151 0.85 1.80 -6.75
N ALA A 152 0.14 1.66 -7.87
CA ALA A 152 -0.70 0.49 -8.13
C ALA A 152 0.08 -0.83 -7.92
N ARG A 153 1.33 -0.85 -8.39
CA ARG A 153 2.24 -2.01 -8.28
C ARG A 153 2.82 -2.25 -6.89
N SER A 154 2.83 -1.25 -6.00
CA SER A 154 3.44 -1.31 -4.66
C SER A 154 2.43 -1.23 -3.50
N LEU A 155 1.13 -1.08 -3.79
CA LEU A 155 0.09 -0.90 -2.78
C LEU A 155 -0.12 -2.12 -1.88
N GLY A 156 0.15 -3.33 -2.37
CA GLY A 156 -0.14 -4.53 -1.62
C GLY A 156 -1.58 -4.63 -1.12
N ILE A 157 -1.77 -5.28 0.01
CA ILE A 157 -3.04 -5.25 0.72
C ILE A 157 -3.40 -3.81 1.12
N ASN A 158 -4.60 -3.35 0.76
CA ASN A 158 -5.03 -1.97 0.96
C ASN A 158 -6.55 -1.86 1.09
N CYS A 159 -7.03 -0.73 1.62
CA CYS A 159 -8.47 -0.49 1.84
C CYS A 159 -9.11 0.45 0.80
N ARG A 160 -8.56 0.50 -0.42
CA ARG A 160 -9.09 1.35 -1.49
C ARG A 160 -10.36 0.73 -2.08
N GLY A 161 -11.25 1.60 -2.54
CA GLY A 161 -12.49 1.23 -3.19
C GLY A 161 -13.16 2.45 -3.82
N SER A 162 -14.34 2.24 -4.40
CA SER A 162 -15.17 3.34 -4.89
C SER A 162 -15.51 4.34 -3.78
N SER A 163 -15.89 5.55 -4.16
CA SER A 163 -16.39 6.54 -3.18
C SER A 163 -17.59 6.02 -2.38
N SER A 164 -18.39 5.13 -2.97
CA SER A 164 -19.50 4.41 -2.33
C SER A 164 -19.08 3.52 -1.17
N CYS A 165 -17.78 3.20 -1.03
CA CYS A 165 -17.25 2.47 0.11
C CYS A 165 -17.11 3.34 1.37
N GLY A 166 -16.89 4.65 1.20
CA GLY A 166 -16.73 5.61 2.30
C GLY A 166 -18.03 6.32 2.70
N VAL A 167 -19.03 6.32 1.79
CA VAL A 167 -20.36 6.82 2.08
C VAL A 167 -21.27 5.62 2.33
N GLY A 168 -21.69 5.45 3.57
CA GLY A 168 -22.81 4.56 3.86
C GLY A 168 -23.99 4.86 3.00
N GLY A 169 -24.71 3.80 2.66
CA GLY A 169 -25.94 3.86 1.88
C GLY A 169 -26.68 5.16 2.20
N ILE A 170 -26.85 5.97 1.17
CA ILE A 170 -27.56 7.25 1.21
C ILE A 170 -28.76 7.10 2.15
N ALA A 171 -28.88 8.00 3.15
CA ALA A 171 -29.94 7.99 4.17
C ALA A 171 -29.83 6.95 5.33
N ASN A 172 -28.68 6.84 6.01
CA ASN A 172 -28.52 6.08 7.26
C ASN A 172 -28.85 4.58 7.15
N LEU A 173 -28.72 3.99 5.96
CA LEU A 173 -28.96 2.57 5.75
C LEU A 173 -27.69 1.77 6.12
N PRO A 174 -27.83 0.52 6.62
CA PRO A 174 -26.69 -0.29 7.03
C PRO A 174 -25.70 -0.41 5.87
N HIS A 175 -24.45 -0.05 6.15
CA HIS A 175 -23.35 -0.26 5.24
C HIS A 175 -23.13 -1.76 5.15
N GLY A 176 -23.14 -2.35 3.95
CA GLY A 176 -22.51 -3.67 3.81
C GLY A 176 -21.06 -3.53 4.22
N THR A 177 -20.62 -4.44 5.06
CA THR A 177 -19.26 -4.50 5.57
C THR A 177 -18.49 -5.60 4.86
N LEU A 178 -17.17 -5.56 4.98
CA LEU A 178 -16.33 -6.64 4.50
C LEU A 178 -16.64 -7.97 5.23
N SER A 179 -17.11 -7.89 6.48
CA SER A 179 -17.64 -9.04 7.23
C SER A 179 -18.88 -9.64 6.59
N ASP A 180 -19.84 -8.82 6.14
CA ASP A 180 -21.06 -9.32 5.49
C ASP A 180 -20.73 -10.06 4.20
N VAL A 181 -19.76 -9.56 3.42
CA VAL A 181 -19.29 -10.23 2.20
C VAL A 181 -18.61 -11.55 2.53
N ARG A 182 -17.75 -11.56 3.55
CA ARG A 182 -17.06 -12.77 4.03
C ARG A 182 -18.03 -13.84 4.54
N ASP A 183 -19.07 -13.42 5.25
CA ASP A 183 -20.12 -14.32 5.72
C ASP A 183 -21.00 -14.83 4.57
N ALA A 184 -21.26 -14.00 3.56
CA ALA A 184 -21.95 -14.44 2.33
C ALA A 184 -21.14 -15.50 1.56
N VAL A 185 -19.81 -15.35 1.45
CA VAL A 185 -18.94 -16.39 0.88
C VAL A 185 -18.96 -17.66 1.73
N ALA A 186 -18.88 -17.52 3.06
CA ALA A 186 -18.87 -18.66 3.97
C ALA A 186 -20.18 -19.47 3.93
N ALA A 187 -21.32 -18.79 3.82
CA ALA A 187 -22.64 -19.41 3.70
C ALA A 187 -22.93 -19.98 2.29
N GLY A 188 -22.20 -19.52 1.28
CA GLY A 188 -22.31 -20.00 -0.10
C GLY A 188 -21.84 -21.45 -0.29
N GLN A 189 -22.14 -22.02 -1.46
CA GLN A 189 -21.64 -23.34 -1.85
C GLN A 189 -20.14 -23.30 -2.12
N ASP A 190 -19.49 -24.46 -2.01
CA ASP A 190 -18.10 -24.60 -2.42
C ASP A 190 -17.98 -24.36 -3.93
N GLY A 191 -16.92 -23.64 -4.31
CA GLY A 191 -16.71 -23.19 -5.68
C GLY A 191 -15.26 -22.85 -5.94
N SER A 192 -14.98 -22.57 -7.22
CA SER A 192 -13.69 -22.11 -7.71
C SER A 192 -13.94 -20.92 -8.63
N TRP A 193 -13.31 -19.78 -8.35
CA TRP A 193 -13.54 -18.53 -9.06
C TRP A 193 -12.30 -18.10 -9.83
N GLY A 194 -12.51 -17.78 -11.11
CA GLY A 194 -11.50 -17.25 -12.01
C GLY A 194 -11.58 -15.74 -12.18
N ASN A 195 -10.73 -15.22 -13.06
CA ASN A 195 -10.62 -13.79 -13.32
C ASN A 195 -11.95 -13.16 -13.76
N GLY A 196 -12.33 -12.06 -13.11
CA GLY A 196 -13.57 -11.31 -13.37
C GLY A 196 -14.84 -11.93 -12.78
N GLN A 197 -14.76 -13.09 -12.13
CA GLN A 197 -15.94 -13.71 -11.51
C GLN A 197 -16.22 -13.12 -10.13
N GLN A 198 -17.50 -12.80 -9.90
CA GLN A 198 -18.01 -12.40 -8.59
C GLN A 198 -18.16 -13.65 -7.71
N VAL A 199 -17.50 -13.63 -6.55
CA VAL A 199 -17.52 -14.72 -5.57
C VAL A 199 -18.82 -14.68 -4.78
N ALA A 200 -19.08 -13.54 -4.12
CA ALA A 200 -20.32 -13.25 -3.43
C ALA A 200 -20.57 -11.75 -3.45
N CYS A 201 -21.85 -11.40 -3.36
CA CYS A 201 -22.31 -10.02 -3.31
C CYS A 201 -23.35 -9.84 -2.21
N VAL A 202 -23.20 -8.77 -1.44
CA VAL A 202 -24.19 -8.33 -0.47
C VAL A 202 -24.99 -7.19 -1.09
N ALA A 203 -26.31 -7.35 -1.13
CA ALA A 203 -27.20 -6.33 -1.67
C ALA A 203 -27.21 -5.09 -0.76
N LEU A 204 -27.11 -3.92 -1.39
CA LEU A 204 -27.19 -2.61 -0.74
C LEU A 204 -28.36 -1.83 -1.33
N ALA A 205 -28.77 -0.76 -0.65
CA ALA A 205 -29.86 0.09 -1.09
C ALA A 205 -29.68 0.65 -2.52
N THR A 206 -28.43 0.85 -2.96
CA THR A 206 -28.13 1.46 -4.26
C THR A 206 -27.25 0.62 -5.17
N GLY A 207 -27.10 -0.68 -4.90
CA GLY A 207 -26.24 -1.57 -5.68
C GLY A 207 -25.86 -2.80 -4.87
N ARG A 208 -24.61 -3.25 -4.99
CA ARG A 208 -24.10 -4.42 -4.26
C ARG A 208 -22.63 -4.27 -3.93
N LEU A 209 -22.23 -4.76 -2.76
CA LEU A 209 -20.85 -4.89 -2.37
C LEU A 209 -20.40 -6.30 -2.73
N CYS A 210 -19.43 -6.43 -3.64
CA CYS A 210 -19.02 -7.74 -4.18
C CYS A 210 -17.55 -8.01 -3.94
N ALA A 211 -17.23 -9.27 -3.62
CA ALA A 211 -15.90 -9.82 -3.74
C ALA A 211 -15.71 -10.42 -5.14
N PHE A 212 -14.60 -10.12 -5.81
CA PHE A 212 -14.27 -10.69 -7.11
C PHE A 212 -12.75 -10.71 -7.34
N TYR A 213 -12.30 -11.64 -8.16
CA TYR A 213 -10.89 -11.74 -8.55
C TYR A 213 -10.60 -10.91 -9.78
N GLN A 214 -9.46 -10.22 -9.80
CA GLN A 214 -8.99 -9.46 -10.96
C GLN A 214 -7.47 -9.61 -11.12
N ASN A 215 -6.99 -9.45 -12.35
CA ASN A 215 -5.58 -9.60 -12.74
C ASN A 215 -4.98 -10.99 -12.44
N ILE A 216 -5.79 -12.04 -12.23
CA ILE A 216 -5.29 -13.37 -11.85
C ILE A 216 -4.95 -14.30 -13.03
N GLY A 217 -5.16 -13.84 -14.27
CA GLY A 217 -4.93 -14.65 -15.48
C GLY A 217 -5.84 -15.88 -15.54
N SER A 218 -5.27 -17.07 -15.81
CA SER A 218 -6.01 -18.34 -15.87
C SER A 218 -6.14 -19.04 -14.51
N ARG A 219 -5.66 -18.42 -13.42
CA ARG A 219 -5.74 -19.01 -12.08
C ARG A 219 -7.18 -19.06 -11.61
N GLN A 220 -7.42 -19.95 -10.65
CA GLN A 220 -8.66 -20.01 -9.92
C GLN A 220 -8.39 -20.22 -8.44
N PHE A 221 -9.31 -19.73 -7.62
CA PHE A 221 -9.23 -19.84 -6.17
C PHE A 221 -10.49 -20.46 -5.62
N ASN A 222 -10.32 -21.36 -4.65
CA ASN A 222 -11.44 -22.01 -3.99
C ASN A 222 -11.99 -21.17 -2.82
N LYS A 223 -13.04 -21.70 -2.18
CA LYS A 223 -13.73 -21.01 -1.08
C LYS A 223 -12.81 -20.72 0.10
N ASP A 224 -12.03 -21.69 0.55
CA ASP A 224 -11.14 -21.52 1.70
C ASP A 224 -10.04 -20.49 1.44
N GLN A 225 -9.48 -20.49 0.23
CA GLN A 225 -8.52 -19.46 -0.20
C GLN A 225 -9.19 -18.08 -0.22
N THR A 226 -10.41 -17.99 -0.76
CA THR A 226 -11.16 -16.74 -0.80
C THR A 226 -11.44 -16.21 0.61
N LEU A 227 -11.89 -17.07 1.53
CA LEU A 227 -12.12 -16.71 2.93
C LEU A 227 -10.82 -16.25 3.61
N THR A 228 -9.70 -16.91 3.33
CA THR A 228 -8.38 -16.51 3.84
C THR A 228 -8.01 -15.10 3.39
N PHE A 229 -8.21 -14.76 2.12
CA PHE A 229 -7.95 -13.42 1.60
C PHE A 229 -8.89 -12.37 2.19
N LEU A 230 -10.17 -12.69 2.39
CA LEU A 230 -11.13 -11.79 3.05
C LEU A 230 -10.77 -11.57 4.52
N ASP A 231 -10.31 -12.60 5.23
CA ASP A 231 -9.84 -12.46 6.60
C ASP A 231 -8.55 -11.63 6.66
N GLN A 232 -7.64 -11.75 5.68
CA GLN A 232 -6.48 -10.86 5.57
C GLN A 232 -6.88 -9.38 5.42
N LEU A 233 -7.90 -9.07 4.61
CA LEU A 233 -8.44 -7.71 4.48
C LEU A 233 -9.02 -7.17 5.79
N LYS A 234 -9.71 -8.02 6.55
CA LYS A 234 -10.25 -7.66 7.87
C LYS A 234 -9.13 -7.43 8.88
N ASP A 235 -8.14 -8.32 8.91
CA ASP A 235 -6.98 -8.23 9.81
C ASP A 235 -6.10 -7.01 9.46
N HIS A 236 -6.08 -6.59 8.20
CA HIS A 236 -5.46 -5.34 7.74
C HIS A 236 -6.23 -4.08 8.18
N GLY A 237 -7.48 -4.23 8.60
CA GLY A 237 -8.33 -3.15 9.13
C GLY A 237 -9.31 -2.56 8.12
N CYS A 238 -9.48 -3.18 6.95
CA CYS A 238 -10.43 -2.72 5.95
C CYS A 238 -11.86 -3.01 6.39
N GLN A 239 -12.68 -1.96 6.49
CA GLN A 239 -14.05 -2.07 7.03
C GLN A 239 -15.11 -2.39 5.97
N VAL A 240 -14.98 -1.83 4.77
CA VAL A 240 -16.01 -1.90 3.72
C VAL A 240 -15.45 -2.44 2.41
N CYS A 241 -14.39 -1.80 1.91
CA CYS A 241 -13.74 -2.17 0.67
C CYS A 241 -12.23 -2.32 0.87
N GLY A 242 -11.61 -3.04 -0.04
CA GLY A 242 -10.17 -3.24 -0.07
C GLY A 242 -9.78 -4.27 -1.10
N SER A 243 -8.48 -4.37 -1.35
CA SER A 243 -7.93 -5.39 -2.23
C SER A 243 -6.70 -6.04 -1.62
N VAL A 244 -6.55 -7.34 -1.85
CA VAL A 244 -5.45 -8.15 -1.32
C VAL A 244 -4.80 -8.93 -2.45
N PRO A 245 -3.47 -8.85 -2.60
CA PRO A 245 -2.74 -9.63 -3.59
C PRO A 245 -2.91 -11.14 -3.37
N THR A 246 -3.05 -11.87 -4.46
CA THR A 246 -3.15 -13.34 -4.47
C THR A 246 -1.80 -14.04 -4.65
N ASP A 247 -0.77 -13.30 -5.09
CA ASP A 247 0.59 -13.81 -5.25
C ASP A 247 1.52 -13.32 -4.15
N SER A 248 2.57 -14.11 -3.89
CA SER A 248 3.70 -13.66 -3.06
C SER A 248 4.40 -12.47 -3.73
N GLY A 249 4.82 -11.49 -2.93
CA GLY A 249 5.36 -10.21 -3.41
C GLY A 249 4.39 -9.02 -3.33
N ASN A 250 3.18 -9.24 -2.79
CA ASN A 250 2.27 -8.18 -2.35
C ASN A 250 2.02 -7.11 -3.45
N ASN A 251 1.87 -7.53 -4.71
CA ASN A 251 1.57 -6.67 -5.86
C ASN A 251 0.22 -7.05 -6.45
N VAL A 252 -0.74 -6.13 -6.43
CA VAL A 252 -2.12 -6.36 -6.92
C VAL A 252 -2.22 -6.52 -8.44
N ASP A 253 -1.25 -5.98 -9.20
CA ASP A 253 -1.21 -6.13 -10.66
C ASP A 253 -0.86 -7.55 -11.11
N ASN A 254 -0.26 -8.34 -10.21
CA ASN A 254 -0.02 -9.75 -10.49
C ASN A 254 -1.28 -10.59 -10.24
N GLY A 255 -2.29 -10.04 -9.55
CA GLY A 255 -3.57 -10.66 -9.26
C GLY A 255 -4.04 -10.36 -7.84
N GLU A 256 -5.29 -10.00 -7.67
CA GLU A 256 -5.88 -9.59 -6.39
C GLU A 256 -7.31 -10.12 -6.22
N LEU A 257 -7.70 -10.30 -4.95
CA LEU A 257 -9.10 -10.35 -4.55
C LEU A 257 -9.51 -8.94 -4.14
N THR A 258 -10.54 -8.40 -4.78
CA THR A 258 -11.07 -7.06 -4.52
C THR A 258 -12.47 -7.16 -3.94
N VAL A 259 -12.73 -6.41 -2.87
CA VAL A 259 -14.07 -6.11 -2.37
C VAL A 259 -14.39 -4.67 -2.72
N ASN A 260 -15.37 -4.47 -3.61
CA ASN A 260 -15.77 -3.14 -4.03
C ASN A 260 -17.27 -3.09 -4.38
N PHE A 261 -17.79 -1.86 -4.44
CA PHE A 261 -19.14 -1.60 -4.89
C PHE A 261 -19.29 -1.86 -6.39
N VAL A 262 -20.35 -2.55 -6.77
CA VAL A 262 -20.75 -2.84 -8.15
C VAL A 262 -22.20 -2.40 -8.33
N ALA A 263 -22.45 -1.66 -9.41
CA ALA A 263 -23.79 -1.21 -9.79
C ALA A 263 -24.67 -2.34 -10.35
#